data_AF-A0AAV0VU37-F1
#
_entry.id   AF-A0AAV0VU37-F1
#
_cell.length_a   1.000
_cell.length_b   1.000
_cell.length_c   1.000
_cell.angle_alpha   90.00
_cell.angle_beta   90.00
_cell.angle_gamma   90.00
#
_symmetry.space_group_name_H-M   'P 1'
#
loop_
_entity.id
_entity.type
_entity.pdbx_description
1 polymer ?
#
loop_
_entity_poly.entity_id
_entity_poly.type
_entity_poly.pdbx_seq_one_letter_code
_entity_poly.pdbx_strand_id
1 'polypeptide(L)'
;MYFIANNTFIGNRIDQKSFFSRIKETGLTLVIPIIHSVINSLKQSRNEEVFNAILKDCENLLPETETESPKRKRKTTIKLNEYILSESSGTYTNYVNDDINISLLSTFYEVIDIIKSEMETRFEKNDELIKAVSNIYELNYDDFKIFNDLKINIPSKEEIICVKNYLKENNISNKNIFLELYQQRKAFKATYEMIAAVEVFGCSSAVCELQ
;
A
#
# COMPACT_ATOMS: atom_id res chain seq x y z
N MET A 1 16.13 4.69 11.91
CA MET A 1 17.24 4.39 10.99
C MET A 1 17.45 5.61 10.10
N TYR A 2 18.60 6.28 10.22
CA TYR A 2 18.88 7.55 9.53
C TYR A 2 19.32 7.27 8.09
N PHE A 3 18.61 7.80 7.08
CA PHE A 3 19.10 7.82 5.70
C PHE A 3 19.74 9.17 5.40
N ILE A 4 21.07 9.14 5.33
CA ILE A 4 21.93 10.24 4.86
C ILE A 4 21.86 10.22 3.32
N ALA A 5 21.34 11.30 2.74
CA ALA A 5 21.30 11.50 1.30
C ALA A 5 22.71 11.83 0.79
N ASN A 6 23.40 10.85 0.22
CA ASN A 6 24.59 11.09 -0.59
C ASN A 6 24.18 11.21 -2.05
N ASN A 7 24.39 12.41 -2.58
CA ASN A 7 24.28 12.77 -3.99
C ASN A 7 25.22 11.91 -4.85
N THR A 8 24.65 11.10 -5.74
CA THR A 8 25.30 10.67 -6.98
C THR A 8 24.25 10.42 -8.07
N PHE A 9 24.00 11.46 -8.84
CA PHE A 9 23.20 11.45 -10.05
C PHE A 9 24.03 10.82 -11.18
N ILE A 10 23.82 9.53 -11.48
CA ILE A 10 24.39 8.91 -12.69
C ILE A 10 23.30 8.07 -13.38
N GLY A 11 22.83 8.62 -14.50
CA GLY A 11 22.52 7.89 -15.74
C GLY A 11 21.56 6.70 -15.66
N ASN A 12 20.29 6.95 -15.94
CA ASN A 12 19.62 6.34 -17.09
C ASN A 12 18.39 7.17 -17.47
N ARG A 13 18.37 7.65 -18.72
CA ARG A 13 17.19 8.24 -19.37
C ARG A 13 16.16 7.14 -19.58
N ILE A 14 15.46 6.74 -18.53
CA ILE A 14 14.12 6.20 -18.68
C ILE A 14 13.25 7.42 -19.01
N ASP A 15 12.34 7.29 -19.98
CA ASP A 15 11.42 8.32 -20.42
C ASP A 15 10.57 8.86 -19.25
N GLN A 16 11.17 9.75 -18.48
CA GLN A 16 10.57 10.44 -17.35
C GLN A 16 9.25 11.11 -17.79
N LYS A 17 9.18 11.57 -19.04
CA LYS A 17 7.95 12.13 -19.64
C LYS A 17 6.73 11.20 -19.59
N SER A 18 6.90 9.89 -19.78
CA SER A 18 5.75 8.95 -19.84
C SER A 18 5.27 8.54 -18.45
N PHE A 19 6.16 8.53 -17.46
CA PHE A 19 5.81 8.25 -16.06
C PHE A 19 5.20 9.50 -15.38
N PHE A 20 5.76 10.68 -15.66
CA PHE A 20 5.25 11.96 -15.15
C PHE A 20 3.84 12.31 -15.68
N SER A 21 3.44 11.82 -16.86
CA SER A 21 2.05 12.02 -17.33
C SER A 21 1.06 11.07 -16.66
N ARG A 22 1.44 9.81 -16.40
CA ARG A 22 0.54 8.80 -15.84
C ARG A 22 0.10 9.08 -14.39
N ILE A 23 1.01 9.58 -13.54
CA ILE A 23 0.66 9.99 -12.17
C ILE A 23 -0.16 11.29 -12.17
N LYS A 24 0.06 12.19 -13.14
CA LYS A 24 -0.70 13.44 -13.29
C LYS A 24 -2.10 13.24 -13.90
N GLU A 25 -2.32 12.14 -14.62
CA GLU A 25 -3.60 11.82 -15.28
C GLU A 25 -4.59 11.09 -14.38
N THR A 26 -4.12 10.43 -13.32
CA THR A 26 -4.99 9.85 -12.29
C THR A 26 -5.07 10.84 -11.15
N GLY A 27 -6.22 11.50 -10.97
CA GLY A 27 -6.40 12.45 -9.87
C GLY A 27 -6.10 11.74 -8.54
N LEU A 28 -4.99 12.09 -7.88
CA LEU A 28 -4.55 11.51 -6.61
C LEU A 28 -5.66 11.59 -5.54
N THR A 29 -6.54 12.58 -5.65
CA THR A 29 -7.75 12.74 -4.83
C THR A 29 -8.77 11.60 -5.00
N LEU A 30 -8.83 10.94 -6.16
CA LEU A 30 -9.71 9.78 -6.42
C LEU A 30 -9.21 8.51 -5.72
N VAL A 31 -7.95 8.48 -5.28
CA VAL A 31 -7.35 7.32 -4.60
C VAL A 31 -7.82 7.24 -3.14
N ILE A 32 -8.08 8.38 -2.51
CA ILE A 32 -8.55 8.47 -1.12
C ILE A 32 -9.81 7.62 -0.86
N PRO A 33 -10.93 7.75 -1.61
CA PRO A 33 -12.11 6.92 -1.37
C PRO A 33 -11.86 5.42 -1.60
N ILE A 34 -10.95 5.06 -2.51
CA ILE A 34 -10.58 3.66 -2.76
C ILE A 34 -9.83 3.09 -1.55
N ILE A 35 -8.85 3.83 -1.03
CA ILE A 35 -8.11 3.48 0.19
C ILE A 35 -9.07 3.24 1.35
N HIS A 36 -9.98 4.19 1.60
CA HIS A 36 -10.98 4.06 2.66
C HIS A 36 -11.89 2.85 2.45
N SER A 37 -12.30 2.57 1.21
CA SER A 37 -13.08 1.38 0.89
C SER A 37 -12.31 0.09 1.21
N VAL A 38 -11.02 0.01 0.85
CA VAL A 38 -10.19 -1.17 1.11
C VAL A 38 -9.96 -1.36 2.61
N ILE A 39 -9.66 -0.29 3.35
CA ILE A 39 -9.51 -0.33 4.81
C ILE A 39 -10.81 -0.78 5.48
N ASN A 40 -11.95 -0.28 5.02
CA ASN A 40 -13.26 -0.70 5.54
C ASN A 40 -13.57 -2.16 5.23
N SER A 41 -13.24 -2.65 4.03
CA SER A 41 -13.34 -4.07 3.69
C SER A 41 -12.43 -4.92 4.59
N LEU A 42 -11.19 -4.50 4.84
CA LEU A 42 -10.27 -5.20 5.77
C LEU A 42 -10.83 -5.25 7.20
N LYS A 43 -11.45 -4.16 7.68
CA LYS A 43 -12.13 -4.12 8.99
C LYS A 43 -13.28 -5.14 9.05
N GLN A 44 -13.97 -5.38 7.95
CA GLN A 44 -15.06 -6.37 7.85
C GLN A 44 -14.55 -7.80 7.65
N SER A 45 -13.36 -7.98 7.07
CA SER A 45 -12.74 -9.29 6.84
C SER A 45 -12.27 -9.99 8.12
N ARG A 46 -12.13 -9.26 9.24
CA ARG A 46 -11.80 -9.84 10.55
C ARG A 46 -13.03 -10.51 11.19
N ASN A 47 -13.59 -11.50 10.49
CA ASN A 47 -14.76 -12.28 10.90
C ASN A 47 -14.47 -13.78 10.69
N GLU A 48 -14.96 -14.60 11.61
CA GLU A 48 -14.91 -16.06 11.54
C GLU A 48 -15.65 -16.61 10.30
N GLU A 49 -16.74 -15.95 9.86
CA GLU A 49 -17.47 -16.36 8.65
C GLU A 49 -16.62 -16.23 7.38
N VAL A 50 -15.82 -15.16 7.29
CA VAL A 50 -14.91 -14.92 6.16
C VAL A 50 -13.76 -15.92 6.18
N PHE A 51 -13.22 -16.20 7.37
CA PHE A 51 -12.21 -17.24 7.56
C PHE A 51 -12.71 -18.61 7.10
N ASN A 52 -13.91 -19.00 7.55
CA ASN A 52 -14.52 -20.29 7.20
C ASN A 52 -14.83 -20.40 5.70
N ALA A 53 -15.23 -19.31 5.05
CA ALA A 53 -15.43 -19.28 3.61
C ALA A 53 -14.09 -19.50 2.85
N ILE A 54 -13.02 -18.82 3.27
CA ILE A 54 -11.68 -18.98 2.67
C ILE A 54 -11.16 -20.40 2.91
N LEU A 55 -11.33 -20.95 4.10
CA LEU A 55 -10.91 -22.32 4.43
C LEU A 55 -11.61 -23.33 3.53
N LYS A 56 -12.92 -23.18 3.33
CA LYS A 56 -13.73 -24.01 2.43
C LYS A 56 -13.31 -23.87 0.97
N ASP A 57 -12.98 -22.67 0.52
CA ASP A 57 -12.48 -22.44 -0.84
C ASP A 57 -11.09 -23.08 -1.04
N CYS A 58 -10.22 -23.03 -0.04
CA CYS A 58 -8.94 -23.74 -0.05
C CYS A 58 -9.12 -25.26 -0.07
N GLU A 59 -10.09 -25.79 0.66
CA GLU A 59 -10.45 -27.21 0.63
C GLU A 59 -10.95 -27.66 -0.76
N ASN A 60 -11.71 -26.80 -1.46
CA ASN A 60 -12.18 -27.06 -2.83
C ASN A 60 -11.07 -26.98 -3.89
N LEU A 61 -9.95 -26.31 -3.59
CA LEU A 61 -8.79 -26.20 -4.47
C LEU A 61 -7.79 -27.35 -4.30
N LEU A 62 -7.92 -28.12 -3.22
CA LEU A 62 -7.17 -29.36 -3.07
C LEU A 62 -7.77 -30.39 -4.03
N PRO A 63 -6.95 -31.09 -4.83
CA PRO A 63 -7.46 -32.17 -5.67
C PRO A 63 -8.19 -33.16 -4.76
N GLU A 64 -9.40 -33.56 -5.14
CA GLU A 64 -10.04 -34.73 -4.53
C GLU A 64 -8.99 -35.83 -4.55
N THR A 65 -8.47 -36.22 -3.39
CA THR A 65 -7.73 -37.46 -3.31
C THR A 65 -8.77 -38.50 -3.69
N GLU A 66 -8.73 -38.97 -4.93
CA GLU A 66 -9.47 -40.13 -5.38
C GLU A 66 -9.13 -41.25 -4.41
N THR A 67 -9.97 -41.43 -3.39
CA THR A 67 -10.05 -42.69 -2.68
C THR A 67 -10.69 -43.68 -3.63
N GLU A 68 -9.97 -44.04 -4.69
CA GLU A 68 -10.20 -45.32 -5.36
C GLU A 68 -9.86 -46.40 -4.33
N SER A 69 -10.85 -46.78 -3.54
CA SER A 69 -10.76 -47.98 -2.72
C SER A 69 -10.59 -49.17 -3.68
N PRO A 70 -9.46 -49.90 -3.68
CA PRO A 70 -9.31 -51.05 -4.55
C PRO A 70 -10.37 -52.09 -4.17
N LYS A 71 -11.19 -52.51 -5.14
CA LYS A 71 -12.38 -53.39 -5.00
C LYS A 71 -12.12 -54.79 -4.41
N ARG A 72 -10.90 -55.10 -3.98
CA ARG A 72 -10.57 -56.30 -3.20
C ARG A 72 -9.42 -56.01 -2.23
N LYS A 73 -9.76 -55.62 -1.00
CA LYS A 73 -8.81 -55.70 0.13
C LYS A 73 -8.75 -57.15 0.61
N ARG A 74 -7.63 -57.83 0.36
CA ARG A 74 -7.28 -59.05 1.08
C ARG A 74 -7.13 -58.63 2.55
N LYS A 75 -7.90 -59.21 3.49
CA LYS A 75 -7.75 -58.90 4.92
C LYS A 75 -6.30 -59.20 5.33
N THR A 76 -5.50 -58.17 5.51
CA THR A 76 -4.23 -58.27 6.21
C THR A 76 -4.54 -58.56 7.67
N THR A 77 -3.90 -59.58 8.22
CA THR A 77 -4.04 -59.96 9.61
C THR A 77 -3.56 -58.81 10.48
N ILE A 78 -4.49 -58.09 11.10
CA ILE A 78 -4.20 -57.01 12.06
C ILE A 78 -3.52 -57.68 13.26
N LYS A 79 -2.32 -57.23 13.62
CA LYS A 79 -1.68 -57.72 14.86
C LYS A 79 -2.47 -57.15 16.04
N LEU A 80 -2.68 -57.95 17.08
CA LEU A 80 -3.52 -57.58 18.23
C LEU A 80 -3.14 -56.23 18.86
N ASN A 81 -1.86 -55.86 18.80
CA ASN A 81 -1.35 -54.56 19.26
C ASN A 81 -1.90 -53.36 18.46
N GLU A 82 -2.16 -53.50 17.17
CA GLU A 82 -2.76 -52.44 16.35
C GLU A 82 -4.25 -52.25 16.67
N TYR A 83 -4.97 -53.32 17.03
CA TYR A 83 -6.36 -53.24 17.44
C TYR A 83 -6.50 -52.49 18.76
N ILE A 84 -5.64 -52.78 19.73
CA ILE A 84 -5.61 -52.10 21.04
C ILE A 84 -5.31 -50.60 20.88
N LEU A 85 -4.40 -50.23 19.98
CA LEU A 85 -4.09 -48.81 19.69
C LEU A 85 -5.24 -48.09 18.98
N SER A 86 -5.99 -48.79 18.12
CA SER A 86 -7.17 -48.22 17.44
C SER A 86 -8.38 -48.03 18.37
N GLU A 87 -8.61 -48.94 19.34
CA GLU A 87 -9.68 -48.79 20.33
C GLU A 87 -9.37 -47.70 21.36
N SER A 88 -8.09 -47.46 21.67
CA SER A 88 -7.67 -46.43 22.63
C SER A 88 -7.58 -45.01 22.05
N SER A 89 -7.71 -44.84 20.72
CA SER A 89 -7.51 -43.54 20.04
C SER A 89 -8.75 -43.03 19.30
N GLY A 90 -9.96 -43.39 19.73
CA GLY A 90 -11.23 -42.96 19.14
C GLY A 90 -11.56 -41.45 19.18
N THR A 91 -10.62 -40.62 19.60
CA THR A 91 -10.82 -39.16 19.80
C THR A 91 -9.70 -38.30 19.22
N TYR A 92 -8.55 -38.86 18.83
CA TYR A 92 -7.35 -38.05 18.55
C TYR A 92 -7.42 -37.22 17.26
N THR A 93 -8.24 -37.60 16.28
CA THR A 93 -8.30 -36.90 14.98
C THR A 93 -9.11 -35.61 15.01
N ASN A 94 -10.15 -35.51 15.85
CA ASN A 94 -10.98 -34.31 15.92
C ASN A 94 -10.30 -33.20 16.75
N TYR A 95 -9.67 -33.56 17.87
CA TYR A 95 -8.93 -32.58 18.69
C TYR A 95 -7.76 -31.93 17.92
N VAL A 96 -7.04 -32.71 17.11
CA VAL A 96 -5.91 -32.18 16.31
C VAL A 96 -6.41 -31.24 15.20
N ASN A 97 -7.55 -31.52 14.57
CA ASN A 97 -8.12 -30.63 13.56
C ASN A 97 -8.68 -29.33 14.14
N ASP A 98 -9.33 -29.38 15.32
CA ASP A 98 -9.85 -28.20 15.99
C ASP A 98 -8.71 -27.29 16.49
N ASP A 99 -7.63 -27.85 17.04
CA ASP A 99 -6.43 -27.10 17.46
C ASP A 99 -5.72 -26.43 16.27
N ILE A 100 -5.63 -27.12 15.12
CA ILE A 100 -5.07 -26.55 13.88
C ILE A 100 -5.94 -25.40 13.37
N ASN A 101 -7.27 -25.55 13.37
CA ASN A 101 -8.19 -24.52 12.91
C ASN A 101 -8.15 -23.28 13.81
N ILE A 102 -8.05 -23.46 15.13
CA ILE A 102 -7.88 -22.36 16.09
C ILE A 102 -6.54 -21.64 15.83
N SER A 103 -5.46 -22.39 15.59
CA SER A 103 -4.16 -21.81 15.25
C SER A 103 -4.22 -21.02 13.93
N LEU A 104 -4.87 -21.55 12.90
CA LEU A 104 -5.01 -20.88 11.60
C LEU A 104 -5.87 -19.62 11.69
N LEU A 105 -6.97 -19.66 12.47
CA LEU A 105 -7.82 -18.50 12.72
C LEU A 105 -7.06 -17.39 13.45
N SER A 106 -6.24 -17.76 14.44
CA SER A 106 -5.37 -16.80 15.14
C SER A 106 -4.38 -16.14 14.19
N THR A 107 -3.69 -16.92 13.35
CA THR A 107 -2.76 -16.37 12.35
C THR A 107 -3.48 -15.50 11.32
N PHE A 108 -4.69 -15.89 10.91
CA PHE A 108 -5.51 -15.10 10.00
C PHE A 108 -5.83 -13.72 10.57
N TYR A 109 -6.26 -13.65 11.84
CA TYR A 109 -6.50 -12.37 12.50
C TYR A 109 -5.23 -11.55 12.67
N GLU A 110 -4.10 -12.18 13.04
CA GLU A 110 -2.82 -11.49 13.15
C GLU A 110 -2.39 -10.86 11.81
N VAL A 111 -2.50 -11.60 10.70
CA VAL A 111 -2.18 -11.10 9.36
C VAL A 111 -3.10 -9.94 8.97
N ILE A 112 -4.41 -10.07 9.20
CA ILE A 112 -5.36 -8.98 8.92
C ILE A 112 -5.05 -7.74 9.76
N ASP A 113 -4.72 -7.91 11.04
CA ASP A 113 -4.41 -6.80 11.95
C ASP A 113 -3.08 -6.11 11.55
N ILE A 114 -2.07 -6.88 11.10
CA ILE A 114 -0.82 -6.32 10.55
C ILE A 114 -1.09 -5.52 9.27
N ILE A 115 -1.80 -6.10 8.30
CA ILE A 115 -2.12 -5.44 7.02
C ILE A 115 -2.93 -4.17 7.28
N LYS A 116 -3.93 -4.26 8.16
CA LYS A 116 -4.73 -3.10 8.58
C LYS A 116 -3.84 -2.01 9.18
N SER A 117 -3.00 -2.34 10.16
CA SER A 117 -2.12 -1.36 10.80
C SER A 117 -1.19 -0.67 9.80
N GLU A 118 -0.60 -1.42 8.85
CA GLU A 118 0.22 -0.86 7.78
C GLU A 118 -0.60 0.05 6.85
N MET A 119 -1.84 -0.33 6.49
CA MET A 119 -2.69 0.49 5.62
C MET A 119 -3.16 1.77 6.30
N GLU A 120 -3.56 1.70 7.57
CA GLU A 120 -3.97 2.87 8.35
C GLU A 120 -2.80 3.84 8.59
N THR A 121 -1.60 3.31 8.87
CA THR A 121 -0.40 4.16 9.07
C THR A 121 0.10 4.79 7.77
N ARG A 122 0.06 4.07 6.64
CA ARG A 122 0.57 4.57 5.36
C ARG A 122 -0.41 5.48 4.62
N PHE A 123 -1.72 5.29 4.79
CA PHE A 123 -2.70 5.96 3.94
C PHE A 123 -3.75 6.75 4.70
N GLU A 124 -4.42 6.18 5.71
CA GLU A 124 -5.53 6.85 6.42
C GLU A 124 -5.08 8.15 7.11
N LYS A 125 -3.84 8.19 7.61
CA LYS A 125 -3.26 9.40 8.23
C LYS A 125 -2.68 10.41 7.23
N ASN A 126 -2.62 10.06 5.95
CA ASN A 126 -1.94 10.85 4.92
C ASN A 126 -2.90 11.47 3.90
N ASP A 127 -4.21 11.43 4.12
CA ASP A 127 -5.22 12.04 3.23
C ASP A 127 -4.94 13.52 2.93
N GLU A 128 -4.59 14.30 3.95
CA GLU A 128 -4.25 15.72 3.80
C GLU A 128 -2.98 15.90 2.97
N LEU A 129 -1.99 15.01 3.14
CA LEU A 129 -0.75 15.04 2.37
C LEU A 129 -1.03 14.71 0.90
N ILE A 130 -1.85 13.69 0.63
CA ILE A 130 -2.24 13.31 -0.73
C ILE A 130 -2.96 14.46 -1.43
N LYS A 131 -3.86 15.17 -0.73
CA LYS A 131 -4.52 16.37 -1.24
C LYS A 131 -3.53 17.51 -1.52
N ALA A 132 -2.63 17.79 -0.57
CA ALA A 132 -1.62 18.85 -0.71
C ALA A 132 -0.66 18.58 -1.88
N VAL A 133 -0.25 17.32 -2.09
CA VAL A 133 0.57 16.90 -3.23
C VAL A 133 -0.21 17.03 -4.54
N SER A 134 -1.47 16.60 -4.57
CA SER A 134 -2.34 16.70 -5.76
C SER A 134 -2.53 18.16 -6.19
N ASN A 135 -2.69 19.07 -5.23
CA ASN A 135 -3.03 20.47 -5.48
C ASN A 135 -1.81 21.39 -5.39
N ILE A 136 -0.58 20.86 -5.39
CA ILE A 136 0.64 21.65 -5.20
C ILE A 136 0.77 22.81 -6.20
N TYR A 137 0.28 22.60 -7.42
CA TYR A 137 0.30 23.57 -8.52
C TYR A 137 -0.78 24.66 -8.40
N GLU A 138 -1.76 24.51 -7.52
CA GLU A 138 -2.72 25.57 -7.18
C GLU A 138 -2.09 26.65 -6.28
N LEU A 139 -0.89 26.37 -5.76
CA LEU A 139 -0.06 27.29 -5.00
C LEU A 139 -0.79 27.92 -3.79
N ASN A 140 -1.64 27.15 -3.12
CA ASN A 140 -2.38 27.61 -1.95
C ASN A 140 -1.55 27.45 -0.68
N TYR A 141 -1.31 28.56 0.03
CA TYR A 141 -0.39 28.59 1.17
C TYR A 141 -0.88 27.72 2.34
N ASP A 142 -2.19 27.67 2.58
CA ASP A 142 -2.73 26.91 3.71
C ASP A 142 -2.52 25.39 3.56
N ASP A 143 -2.49 24.89 2.33
CA ASP A 143 -2.30 23.47 2.03
C ASP A 143 -0.84 23.02 2.25
N PHE A 144 0.10 23.96 2.34
CA PHE A 144 1.53 23.65 2.50
C PHE A 144 1.93 23.33 3.92
N LYS A 145 1.09 23.63 4.92
CA LYS A 145 1.43 23.45 6.35
C LYS A 145 1.86 22.02 6.67
N ILE A 146 1.28 21.03 6.00
CA ILE A 146 1.61 19.61 6.16
C ILE A 146 3.06 19.27 5.76
N PHE A 147 3.68 20.08 4.90
CA PHE A 147 5.05 19.87 4.48
C PHE A 147 6.08 20.25 5.56
N ASN A 148 5.70 21.05 6.56
CA ASN A 148 6.56 21.32 7.72
C ASN A 148 6.85 20.04 8.51
N ASP A 149 5.86 19.16 8.65
CA ASP A 149 6.02 17.89 9.37
C ASP A 149 7.02 16.97 8.66
N LEU A 150 7.17 17.14 7.34
CA LEU A 150 8.14 16.44 6.50
C LEU A 150 9.50 17.15 6.40
N LYS A 151 9.71 18.24 7.16
CA LYS A 151 10.91 19.08 7.13
C LYS A 151 11.22 19.68 5.76
N ILE A 152 10.19 19.87 4.93
CA ILE A 152 10.31 20.59 3.66
C ILE A 152 10.16 22.08 3.96
N ASN A 153 11.05 22.91 3.41
CA ASN A 153 11.00 24.35 3.62
C ASN A 153 9.83 24.97 2.84
N ILE A 154 8.94 25.67 3.55
CA ILE A 154 7.77 26.33 2.94
C ILE A 154 8.16 27.76 2.53
N PRO A 155 7.86 28.20 1.29
CA PRO A 155 8.05 29.58 0.85
C PRO A 155 7.18 30.56 1.65
N SER A 156 7.56 31.84 1.68
CA SER A 156 6.73 32.85 2.34
C SER A 156 5.42 33.08 1.57
N LYS A 157 4.42 33.61 2.28
CA LYS A 157 3.12 33.94 1.67
C LYS A 157 3.29 34.98 0.55
N GLU A 158 4.21 35.92 0.74
CA GLU A 158 4.55 36.95 -0.24
C GLU A 158 5.18 36.37 -1.50
N GLU A 159 6.09 35.39 -1.36
CA GLU A 159 6.70 34.72 -2.51
C GLU A 159 5.64 33.97 -3.32
N ILE A 160 4.75 33.23 -2.65
CA ILE A 160 3.65 32.51 -3.32
C ILE A 160 2.72 33.47 -4.08
N ILE A 161 2.37 34.61 -3.51
CA ILE A 161 1.57 35.64 -4.20
C ILE A 161 2.31 36.16 -5.43
N CYS A 162 3.61 36.44 -5.30
CA CYS A 162 4.43 36.92 -6.41
C CYS A 162 4.51 35.88 -7.54
N VAL A 163 4.75 34.61 -7.21
CA VAL A 163 4.76 33.50 -8.17
C VAL A 163 3.41 33.37 -8.87
N LYS A 164 2.30 33.40 -8.12
CA LYS A 164 0.94 33.33 -8.70
C LYS A 164 0.70 34.44 -9.72
N ASN A 165 1.07 35.68 -9.37
CA ASN A 165 0.92 36.82 -10.27
C ASN A 165 1.79 36.65 -11.51
N TYR A 166 3.05 36.26 -11.34
CA TYR A 166 3.97 36.00 -12.45
C TYR A 166 3.44 34.93 -13.42
N LEU A 167 2.97 33.79 -12.90
CA LEU A 167 2.43 32.71 -13.73
C LEU A 167 1.16 33.14 -14.48
N LYS A 168 0.31 33.96 -13.83
CA LYS A 168 -0.90 34.50 -14.42
C LYS A 168 -0.60 35.49 -15.54
N GLU A 169 0.34 36.42 -15.32
CA GLU A 169 0.76 37.42 -16.31
C GLU A 169 1.36 36.76 -17.56
N ASN A 170 2.10 35.67 -17.38
CA ASN A 170 2.72 34.92 -18.47
C ASN A 170 1.82 33.81 -19.06
N ASN A 171 0.56 33.70 -18.62
CA ASN A 171 -0.41 32.69 -19.07
C ASN A 171 0.12 31.24 -19.00
N ILE A 172 0.84 30.92 -17.93
CA ILE A 172 1.47 29.60 -17.77
C ILE A 172 0.43 28.59 -17.28
N SER A 173 0.25 27.51 -18.05
CA SER A 173 -0.62 26.39 -17.67
C SER A 173 -0.03 25.60 -16.49
N ASN A 174 -0.90 25.05 -15.63
CA ASN A 174 -0.51 24.19 -14.50
C ASN A 174 0.48 23.07 -14.88
N LYS A 175 0.35 22.49 -16.09
CA LYS A 175 1.23 21.44 -16.59
C LYS A 175 2.68 21.90 -16.79
N ASN A 176 2.89 23.20 -16.99
CA ASN A 176 4.19 23.80 -17.29
C ASN A 176 4.79 24.59 -16.10
N ILE A 177 4.06 24.73 -14.98
CA ILE A 177 4.51 25.53 -13.82
C ILE A 177 5.87 25.08 -13.32
N PHE A 178 6.12 23.76 -13.20
CA PHE A 178 7.40 23.26 -12.70
C PHE A 178 8.57 23.65 -13.61
N LEU A 179 8.38 23.55 -14.93
CA LEU A 179 9.40 23.91 -15.91
C LEU A 179 9.69 25.41 -15.87
N GLU A 180 8.65 26.23 -15.73
CA GLU A 180 8.79 27.68 -15.63
C GLU A 180 9.53 28.08 -14.34
N LEU A 181 9.17 27.48 -13.21
CA LEU A 181 9.85 27.70 -11.93
C LEU A 181 11.32 27.25 -11.96
N TYR A 182 11.65 26.19 -12.71
CA TYR A 182 13.04 25.79 -12.91
C TYR A 182 13.86 26.85 -13.65
N GLN A 183 13.26 27.50 -14.66
CA GLN A 183 13.91 28.61 -15.38
C GLN A 183 14.12 29.82 -14.45
N GLN A 184 13.13 30.11 -13.60
CA GLN A 184 13.15 31.21 -12.63
C GLN A 184 13.67 30.82 -11.23
N ARG A 185 14.36 29.68 -11.08
CA ARG A 185 14.79 29.13 -9.78
C ARG A 185 15.67 30.05 -8.93
N LYS A 186 16.27 31.08 -9.54
CA LYS A 186 17.02 32.12 -8.80
C LYS A 186 16.09 33.15 -8.16
N ALA A 187 14.99 33.49 -8.81
CA ALA A 187 14.00 34.46 -8.34
C ALA A 187 12.99 33.83 -7.38
N PHE A 188 12.53 32.60 -7.68
CA PHE A 188 11.53 31.87 -6.89
C PHE A 188 12.14 30.61 -6.26
N LYS A 189 13.25 30.81 -5.53
CA LYS A 189 14.07 29.71 -5.02
C LYS A 189 13.29 28.80 -4.07
N ALA A 190 12.63 29.35 -3.06
CA ALA A 190 11.96 28.55 -2.04
C ALA A 190 10.75 27.79 -2.63
N THR A 191 10.00 28.44 -3.52
CA THR A 191 8.87 27.82 -4.21
C THR A 191 9.32 26.68 -5.12
N TYR A 192 10.40 26.88 -5.89
CA TYR A 192 10.98 25.82 -6.71
C TYR A 192 11.49 24.65 -5.86
N GLU A 193 12.23 24.91 -4.78
CA GLU A 193 12.78 23.88 -3.90
C GLU A 193 11.68 23.04 -3.24
N MET A 194 10.60 23.68 -2.77
CA MET A 194 9.45 22.97 -2.19
C MET A 194 8.79 22.05 -3.23
N ILE A 195 8.47 22.54 -4.42
CA ILE A 195 7.80 21.72 -5.45
C ILE A 195 8.71 20.60 -5.94
N ALA A 196 10.02 20.88 -6.11
CA ALA A 196 10.99 19.86 -6.47
C ALA A 196 11.09 18.77 -5.39
N ALA A 197 11.10 19.14 -4.11
CA ALA A 197 11.10 18.16 -3.02
C ALA A 197 9.85 17.29 -3.06
N VAL A 198 8.67 17.90 -3.23
CA VAL A 198 7.40 17.16 -3.27
C VAL A 198 7.30 16.25 -4.50
N GLU A 199 7.74 16.70 -5.68
CA GLU A 199 7.81 15.82 -6.88
C GLU A 199 8.76 14.64 -6.65
N VAL A 200 9.92 14.86 -6.00
CA VAL A 200 10.84 13.77 -5.67
C VAL A 200 10.22 12.79 -4.66
N PHE A 201 9.55 13.28 -3.62
CA PHE A 201 8.82 12.44 -2.67
C PHE A 201 7.73 11.62 -3.36
N GLY A 202 6.95 12.25 -4.24
CA GLY A 202 5.94 11.58 -5.06
C GLY A 202 6.55 10.46 -5.91
N CYS A 203 7.70 10.70 -6.55
CA CYS A 203 8.40 9.68 -7.31
C CYS A 203 8.95 8.54 -6.45
N SER A 204 9.56 8.82 -5.30
CA SER A 204 10.16 7.78 -4.44
C SER A 204 9.12 6.80 -3.91
N SER A 205 7.89 7.26 -3.62
CA SER A 205 6.79 6.36 -3.21
C SER A 205 6.30 5.43 -4.34
N ALA A 206 6.44 5.85 -5.60
CA ALA A 206 6.03 5.04 -6.77
C ALA A 206 7.14 4.10 -7.29
N VAL A 207 8.39 4.25 -6.84
CA VAL A 207 9.56 3.48 -7.31
C VAL A 207 9.87 2.25 -6.44
N CYS A 208 9.07 1.96 -5.40
CA CYS A 208 9.26 0.78 -4.56
C CYS A 208 8.79 -0.57 -5.16
N GLU A 209 8.44 -0.64 -6.46
CA GLU A 209 7.98 -1.89 -7.10
C GLU A 209 8.84 -2.33 -8.31
N LEU A 210 10.13 -2.00 -8.33
CA LEU A 210 11.08 -2.56 -9.29
C LEU A 210 12.35 -3.07 -8.59
N GLN A 211 12.20 -4.09 -7.74
CA GLN A 211 13.28 -5.00 -7.37
C GLN A 211 12.77 -6.43 -7.33
#